data_AF-A0A849WSE0-F1
#
_entry.id   AF-A0A849WSE0-F1
#
_cell.length_a   1.000
_cell.length_b   1.000
_cell.length_c   1.000
_cell.angle_alpha   90.00
_cell.angle_beta   90.00
_cell.angle_gamma   90.00
#
_symmetry.space_group_name_H-M   'P 1'
#
loop_
_entity.id
_entity.type
_entity.pdbx_description
1 polymer ?
#
loop_
_entity_poly.entity_id
_entity_poly.type
_entity_poly.pdbx_seq_one_letter_code
_entity_poly.pdbx_strand_id
1 'polypeptide(L)'
;MSEARHYFIQTSPGLPWTQEKNGISYCSYITNTKAQTKYREIYKRTRIENNGQLSLGEISSYRYDCLTTNDFIIEEDQVFEVYNKRAHIENAIKELKEDYQLGKIVMDSFDANDVITQITMFTYTLVQLIKNEGLPPKRCHG
;
A
#
# COMPACT_ATOMS: atom_id res chain seq x y z
N MET A 1 -14.54 3.48 0.36
CA MET A 1 -14.73 4.34 -0.82
C MET A 1 -16.22 4.66 -0.92
N SER A 2 -16.64 5.89 -1.21
CA SER A 2 -18.08 6.19 -1.38
C SER A 2 -18.61 5.54 -2.66
N GLU A 3 -19.83 5.01 -2.65
CA GLU A 3 -20.51 4.40 -3.81
C GLU A 3 -20.39 5.28 -5.08
N ALA A 4 -20.58 6.59 -4.94
CA ALA A 4 -20.48 7.53 -6.05
C ALA A 4 -19.08 7.55 -6.72
N ARG A 5 -18.00 7.34 -5.95
CA ARG A 5 -16.64 7.25 -6.49
C ARG A 5 -16.42 5.95 -7.25
N HIS A 6 -17.00 4.85 -6.77
CA HIS A 6 -16.93 3.56 -7.46
C HIS A 6 -17.64 3.64 -8.83
N TYR A 7 -18.85 4.20 -8.87
CA TYR A 7 -19.57 4.45 -10.12
C TYR A 7 -18.78 5.37 -11.08
N PHE A 8 -18.13 6.42 -10.57
CA PHE A 8 -17.31 7.30 -11.39
C PHE A 8 -16.17 6.53 -12.08
N ILE A 9 -15.47 5.64 -11.37
CA ILE A 9 -14.34 4.89 -11.93
C ILE A 9 -14.81 3.87 -12.97
N GLN A 10 -15.98 3.27 -12.77
CA GLN A 10 -16.55 2.27 -13.67
C GLN A 10 -17.17 2.86 -14.93
N THR A 11 -17.85 4.01 -14.80
CA THR A 11 -18.70 4.54 -15.87
C THR A 11 -18.12 5.78 -16.53
N SER A 12 -17.08 6.43 -15.96
CA SER A 12 -16.49 7.62 -16.55
C SER A 12 -15.75 7.27 -17.85
N PRO A 13 -16.22 7.77 -19.01
CA PRO A 13 -15.54 7.57 -20.29
C PRO A 13 -14.26 8.41 -20.40
N GLY A 14 -14.03 9.34 -19.46
CA GLY A 14 -12.94 10.31 -19.50
C GLY A 14 -11.69 9.91 -18.71
N LEU A 15 -11.66 8.72 -18.09
CA LEU A 15 -10.46 8.24 -17.41
C LEU A 15 -9.50 7.58 -18.43
N PRO A 16 -8.28 8.10 -18.60
CA PRO A 16 -7.31 7.54 -19.54
C PRO A 16 -6.71 6.27 -18.94
N TRP A 17 -7.41 5.15 -19.10
CA TRP A 17 -6.88 3.85 -18.71
C TRP A 17 -5.70 3.46 -19.60
N THR A 18 -4.62 3.01 -18.97
CA THR A 18 -3.49 2.40 -19.67
C THR A 18 -3.92 1.08 -20.32
N GLN A 19 -3.16 0.65 -21.34
CA GLN A 19 -3.41 -0.64 -21.98
C GLN A 19 -3.35 -1.76 -20.95
N GLU A 20 -4.30 -2.70 -21.04
CA GLU A 20 -4.34 -3.84 -20.13
C GLU A 20 -3.13 -4.75 -20.36
N LYS A 21 -2.37 -4.99 -19.29
CA LYS A 21 -1.24 -5.92 -19.26
C LYS A 21 -1.50 -6.95 -18.17
N ASN A 22 -1.57 -8.23 -18.54
CA ASN A 22 -1.85 -9.35 -17.62
C ASN A 22 -3.15 -9.16 -16.79
N GLY A 23 -4.22 -8.66 -17.43
CA GLY A 23 -5.49 -8.41 -16.73
C GLY A 23 -5.48 -7.18 -15.81
N ILE A 24 -4.44 -6.36 -15.85
CA ILE A 24 -4.30 -5.15 -15.02
C ILE A 24 -4.22 -3.90 -15.90
N SER A 25 -4.96 -2.87 -15.51
CA SER A 25 -4.81 -1.51 -16.07
C SER A 25 -4.78 -0.48 -14.95
N TYR A 26 -4.22 0.68 -15.26
CA TYR A 26 -4.09 1.79 -14.33
C TYR A 26 -4.68 3.07 -14.95
N CYS A 27 -5.11 4.00 -14.11
CA CYS A 27 -5.37 5.37 -14.54
C CYS A 27 -5.10 6.33 -13.38
N SER A 28 -4.84 7.60 -13.68
CA SER A 28 -4.72 8.62 -12.65
C SER A 28 -5.55 9.85 -12.95
N TYR A 29 -5.92 10.56 -11.88
CA TYR A 29 -6.72 11.76 -11.93
C TYR A 29 -6.26 12.73 -10.84
N ILE A 30 -6.03 13.99 -11.21
CA ILE A 30 -5.64 15.03 -10.25
C ILE A 30 -6.89 15.71 -9.73
N THR A 31 -7.06 15.70 -8.41
CA THR A 31 -8.20 16.32 -7.71
C THR A 31 -7.70 17.38 -6.73
N ASN A 32 -8.58 18.33 -6.40
CA ASN A 32 -8.32 19.34 -5.38
C ASN A 32 -9.10 19.02 -4.10
N THR A 33 -8.51 19.27 -2.94
CA THR A 33 -9.23 19.26 -1.66
C THR A 33 -10.15 20.47 -1.56
N LYS A 34 -11.04 20.49 -0.57
CA LYS A 34 -11.83 21.69 -0.23
C LYS A 34 -10.94 22.91 0.06
N ALA A 35 -9.72 22.68 0.53
CA ALA A 35 -8.71 23.70 0.80
C ALA A 35 -7.84 24.05 -0.44
N GLN A 36 -8.26 23.68 -1.66
CA GLN A 36 -7.53 23.94 -2.91
C GLN A 36 -6.15 23.28 -3.01
N THR A 37 -5.86 22.28 -2.17
CA THR A 37 -4.63 21.51 -2.25
C THR A 37 -4.77 20.41 -3.30
N LYS A 38 -3.83 20.32 -4.24
CA LYS A 38 -3.80 19.26 -5.27
C LYS A 38 -3.38 17.93 -4.66
N TYR A 39 -3.99 16.86 -5.11
CA TYR A 39 -3.56 15.48 -4.89
C TYR A 39 -3.87 14.63 -6.12
N ARG A 40 -3.14 13.54 -6.28
CA ARG A 40 -3.34 12.58 -7.37
C ARG A 40 -4.03 11.34 -6.83
N GLU A 41 -5.12 10.96 -7.46
CA GLU A 41 -5.78 9.68 -7.27
C GLU A 41 -5.27 8.72 -8.36
N ILE A 42 -4.88 7.52 -7.96
CA ILE A 42 -4.41 6.48 -8.85
C ILE A 42 -5.31 5.27 -8.65
N TYR A 43 -5.85 4.77 -9.75
CA TYR A 43 -6.75 3.65 -9.78
C TYR A 43 -6.07 2.49 -10.47
N LYS A 44 -6.27 1.30 -9.93
CA LYS A 44 -5.88 0.03 -10.53
C LYS A 44 -7.13 -0.80 -10.70
N ARG A 45 -7.33 -1.38 -11.87
CA ARG A 45 -8.33 -2.42 -12.08
C ARG A 45 -7.63 -3.75 -12.34
N THR A 46 -8.11 -4.80 -11.71
CA THR A 46 -7.64 -6.17 -11.90
C THR A 46 -8.81 -7.01 -12.38
N ARG A 47 -8.67 -7.65 -13.53
CA ARG A 47 -9.69 -8.53 -14.09
C ARG A 47 -9.88 -9.74 -13.18
N ILE A 48 -11.13 -10.05 -12.87
CA ILE A 48 -11.49 -11.24 -12.10
C ILE A 48 -11.79 -12.33 -13.13
N GLU A 49 -10.97 -13.38 -13.15
CA GLU A 49 -11.23 -14.56 -13.96
C GLU A 49 -12.24 -15.45 -13.21
N ASN A 50 -13.45 -15.61 -13.77
CA ASN A 50 -14.39 -16.59 -13.28
C ASN A 50 -13.97 -17.98 -13.79
N ASN A 51 -13.60 -18.86 -12.87
CA ASN A 51 -13.17 -20.24 -13.15
C ASN A 51 -14.29 -21.10 -13.79
N GLY A 52 -14.52 -20.94 -15.10
CA GLY A 52 -15.07 -22.04 -15.92
C GLY A 52 -16.33 -21.77 -16.75
N GLN A 53 -16.87 -20.55 -16.84
CA GLN A 53 -17.97 -20.30 -17.77
C GLN A 53 -17.87 -18.89 -18.37
N LEU A 54 -17.24 -18.79 -19.53
CA LEU A 54 -17.34 -17.62 -20.40
C LEU A 54 -18.72 -17.66 -21.05
N SER A 55 -19.75 -17.06 -20.42
CA SER A 55 -20.97 -16.79 -21.17
C SER A 55 -20.70 -15.62 -22.12
N LEU A 56 -21.08 -15.81 -23.39
CA LEU A 56 -20.94 -14.81 -24.45
C LEU A 56 -21.86 -13.63 -24.14
N GLY A 57 -21.36 -12.67 -23.36
CA GLY A 57 -22.13 -11.53 -22.85
C GLY A 57 -21.81 -11.09 -21.42
N GLU A 58 -20.99 -11.86 -20.68
CA GLU A 58 -20.58 -11.47 -19.32
C GLU A 58 -19.58 -10.30 -19.35
N ILE A 59 -20.05 -9.16 -18.83
CA ILE A 59 -19.22 -8.02 -18.47
C ILE A 59 -18.08 -8.57 -17.59
N SER A 60 -16.85 -8.52 -18.08
CA SER A 60 -15.68 -8.87 -17.28
C SER A 60 -15.73 -8.09 -15.98
N SER A 61 -15.88 -8.78 -14.85
CA SER A 61 -15.87 -8.15 -13.54
C SER A 61 -14.45 -7.74 -13.22
N TYR A 62 -14.27 -6.50 -12.77
CA TYR A 62 -12.99 -5.98 -12.33
C TYR A 62 -13.04 -5.70 -10.83
N ARG A 63 -11.95 -6.01 -10.14
CA ARG A 63 -11.66 -5.47 -8.81
C ARG A 63 -10.98 -4.12 -9.00
N TYR A 64 -11.50 -3.09 -8.34
CA TYR A 64 -10.92 -1.74 -8.37
C TYR A 64 -10.21 -1.44 -7.05
N ASP A 65 -8.94 -1.07 -7.15
CA ASP A 65 -8.12 -0.58 -6.07
C ASP A 65 -7.82 0.91 -6.29
N CYS A 66 -7.73 1.71 -5.24
CA CYS A 66 -7.48 3.14 -5.32
C CYS A 66 -6.46 3.59 -4.28
N LEU A 67 -5.51 4.41 -4.73
CA LEU A 67 -4.53 5.08 -3.90
C LEU A 67 -4.62 6.59 -4.10
N THR A 68 -4.34 7.33 -3.04
CA THR A 68 -4.21 8.78 -3.09
C THR A 68 -2.80 9.15 -2.71
N THR A 69 -2.15 9.97 -3.53
CA THR A 69 -0.76 10.38 -3.35
C THR A 69 -0.58 11.87 -3.62
N ASN A 70 0.39 12.48 -2.96
CA ASN A 70 0.92 13.79 -3.27
C ASN A 70 2.10 13.72 -4.27
N ASP A 71 2.44 12.54 -4.75
CA ASP A 71 3.42 12.32 -5.81
C ASP A 71 2.78 12.46 -7.20
N PHE A 72 3.30 13.38 -8.00
CA PHE A 72 2.81 13.68 -9.35
C PHE A 72 3.73 13.19 -10.46
N ILE A 73 4.83 12.51 -10.12
CA ILE A 73 5.91 12.16 -11.05
C ILE A 73 5.98 10.65 -11.27
N ILE A 74 5.79 9.85 -10.22
CA ILE A 74 5.91 8.39 -10.30
C ILE A 74 4.82 7.80 -11.21
N GLU A 75 5.17 6.84 -12.06
CA GLU A 75 4.22 6.12 -12.92
C GLU A 75 3.17 5.34 -12.09
N GLU A 76 1.96 5.18 -12.62
CA GLU A 76 0.84 4.62 -11.85
C GLU A 76 1.11 3.21 -11.30
N ASP A 77 1.82 2.37 -12.05
CA ASP A 77 2.18 1.01 -11.65
C ASP A 77 3.17 1.00 -10.48
N GLN A 78 4.20 1.85 -10.55
CA GLN A 78 5.23 2.00 -9.52
C GLN A 78 4.66 2.54 -8.21
N VAL A 79 3.63 3.40 -8.24
CA VAL A 79 3.01 3.88 -7.00
C VAL A 79 2.41 2.72 -6.19
N PHE A 80 1.78 1.75 -6.86
CA PHE A 80 1.29 0.55 -6.16
C PHE A 80 2.43 -0.30 -5.62
N GLU A 81 3.55 -0.44 -6.33
CA GLU A 81 4.74 -1.15 -5.82
C GLU A 81 5.32 -0.49 -4.58
N VAL A 82 5.47 0.85 -4.60
CA VAL A 82 5.93 1.63 -3.46
C VAL A 82 4.97 1.48 -2.28
N TYR A 83 3.67 1.57 -2.53
CA TYR A 83 2.66 1.39 -1.48
C TYR A 83 2.70 -0.01 -0.88
N ASN A 84 2.86 -1.05 -1.71
CA ASN A 84 2.93 -2.43 -1.26
C ASN A 84 4.13 -2.70 -0.32
N LYS A 85 5.24 -1.96 -0.45
CA LYS A 85 6.36 -2.04 0.50
C LYS A 85 5.96 -1.64 1.92
N ARG A 86 4.84 -0.93 2.12
CA ARG A 86 4.30 -0.64 3.45
C ARG A 86 3.96 -1.91 4.22
N ALA A 87 3.65 -3.04 3.56
CA ALA A 87 3.45 -4.33 4.25
C ALA A 87 4.70 -4.76 5.07
N HIS A 88 5.91 -4.31 4.69
CA HIS A 88 7.11 -4.57 5.50
C HIS A 88 7.04 -3.91 6.89
N ILE A 89 6.33 -2.78 7.03
CA ILE A 89 6.18 -2.13 8.33
C ILE A 89 5.31 -2.93 9.29
N GLU A 90 4.31 -3.67 8.78
CA GLU A 90 3.47 -4.52 9.63
C GLU A 90 4.28 -5.66 10.23
N ASN A 91 5.17 -6.26 9.45
CA ASN A 91 6.12 -7.26 9.94
C ASN A 91 7.09 -6.65 10.97
N ALA A 92 7.60 -5.45 10.73
CA ALA A 92 8.46 -4.74 11.70
C ALA A 92 7.72 -4.42 13.02
N ILE A 93 6.46 -3.99 12.94
CA ILE A 93 5.62 -3.73 14.11
C ILE A 93 5.34 -5.03 14.87
N LYS A 94 5.11 -6.14 14.16
CA LYS A 94 4.91 -7.45 14.75
C LYS A 94 6.17 -7.93 15.49
N GLU A 95 7.34 -7.86 14.84
CA GLU A 95 8.64 -8.19 15.45
C GLU A 95 8.88 -7.32 16.69
N LEU A 96 8.62 -6.01 16.62
CA LEU A 96 8.73 -5.10 17.78
C LEU A 96 7.80 -5.50 18.94
N LYS A 97 6.54 -5.83 18.66
CA LYS A 97 5.56 -6.18 19.69
C LYS A 97 5.83 -7.54 20.33
N GLU A 98 6.16 -8.53 19.52
CA GLU A 98 6.29 -9.93 19.93
C GLU A 98 7.71 -10.25 20.39
N ASP A 99 8.72 -9.99 19.57
CA ASP A 99 10.11 -10.41 19.81
C ASP A 99 10.86 -9.44 20.71
N TYR A 100 10.61 -8.14 20.56
CA TYR A 100 11.18 -7.09 21.42
C TYR A 100 10.29 -6.74 22.62
N GLN A 101 9.21 -7.50 22.83
CA GLN A 101 8.30 -7.40 23.97
C GLN A 101 7.70 -6.00 24.18
N LEU A 102 7.69 -5.14 23.15
CA LEU A 102 7.13 -3.80 23.24
C LEU A 102 5.63 -3.85 23.60
N GLY A 103 4.94 -4.94 23.26
CA GLY A 103 3.54 -5.16 23.62
C GLY A 103 3.30 -5.59 25.08
N LYS A 104 4.36 -5.78 25.88
CA LYS A 104 4.29 -6.32 27.24
C LYS A 104 5.12 -5.50 28.25
N ILE A 105 5.47 -4.26 27.92
CA ILE A 105 6.16 -3.38 28.87
C ILE A 105 5.15 -3.02 29.97
N VAL A 106 5.42 -3.46 31.20
CA VAL A 106 4.61 -3.15 32.38
C VAL A 106 5.51 -2.56 33.44
N MET A 107 5.75 -1.24 33.34
CA MET A 107 6.26 -0.45 34.47
C MET A 107 5.12 0.36 35.09
N ASP A 108 5.22 0.61 36.40
CA ASP A 108 4.23 1.37 37.16
C ASP A 108 4.23 2.89 36.84
N SER A 109 5.20 3.36 36.05
CA SER A 109 5.32 4.76 35.63
C SER A 109 5.18 4.90 34.11
N PHE A 110 4.35 5.86 33.68
CA PHE A 110 4.20 6.22 32.27
C PHE A 110 5.52 6.67 31.65
N ASP A 111 6.27 7.52 32.35
CA ASP A 111 7.56 8.02 31.85
C ASP A 111 8.58 6.89 31.69
N ALA A 112 8.57 5.91 32.60
CA ALA A 112 9.42 4.73 32.49
C ALA A 112 9.03 3.88 31.25
N ASN A 113 7.73 3.70 31.00
CA ASN A 113 7.25 2.98 29.82
C ASN A 113 7.62 3.71 28.52
N ASP A 114 7.51 5.05 28.48
CA ASP A 114 7.86 5.85 27.31
C ASP A 114 9.36 5.76 26.99
N VAL A 115 10.22 5.94 28.01
CA VAL A 115 11.68 5.82 27.84
C VAL A 115 12.07 4.42 27.35
N ILE A 116 11.53 3.36 27.94
CA ILE A 116 11.84 1.98 27.51
C ILE A 116 11.35 1.73 26.08
N THR A 117 10.17 2.26 25.74
CA THR A 117 9.60 2.15 24.40
C THR A 117 10.50 2.83 23.36
N GLN A 118 10.97 4.04 23.64
CA GLN A 118 11.87 4.78 22.75
C GLN A 118 13.24 4.10 22.59
N ILE A 119 13.84 3.64 23.70
CA ILE A 119 15.10 2.90 23.67
C ILE A 119 14.95 1.61 22.86
N THR A 120 13.86 0.86 23.05
CA THR A 120 13.60 -0.38 22.32
C THR A 120 13.46 -0.14 20.82
N MET A 121 12.72 0.90 20.42
CA MET A 121 12.61 1.28 19.00
C MET A 121 13.95 1.72 18.39
N PHE A 122 14.76 2.45 19.16
CA PHE A 122 16.10 2.85 18.73
C PHE A 122 17.03 1.64 18.54
N THR A 123 17.08 0.75 19.53
CA THR A 123 17.88 -0.48 19.45
C THR A 123 17.44 -1.37 18.29
N TYR A 124 16.14 -1.52 18.08
CA TYR A 124 15.62 -2.25 16.92
C TYR A 124 16.11 -1.66 15.60
N THR A 125 16.06 -0.33 15.46
CA THR A 125 16.53 0.38 14.26
C THR A 125 18.02 0.11 14.00
N LEU A 126 18.85 0.17 15.05
CA LEU A 126 20.28 -0.16 14.94
C LEU A 126 20.51 -1.61 14.48
N VAL A 127 19.78 -2.57 15.06
CA VAL A 127 19.87 -3.97 14.67
C VAL A 127 19.46 -4.17 13.22
N GLN A 128 18.39 -3.51 12.75
CA GLN A 128 17.96 -3.60 11.36
C GLN A 128 18.97 -2.97 10.39
N LEU A 129 19.61 -1.86 10.76
CA LEU A 129 20.70 -1.28 9.96
C LEU A 129 21.87 -2.26 9.83
N ILE A 130 22.32 -2.86 10.94
CA ILE A 130 23.41 -3.85 10.91
C ILE A 130 23.03 -5.09 10.09
N LYS A 131 21.78 -5.57 10.21
CA LYS A 131 21.29 -6.69 9.39
C LYS A 131 21.34 -6.35 7.90
N ASN A 132 20.96 -5.14 7.52
CA ASN A 132 20.95 -4.71 6.11
C ASN A 132 22.36 -4.50 5.52
N GLU A 133 23.31 -4.01 6.32
CA GLU A 133 24.71 -3.80 5.90
C GLU A 133 25.52 -5.10 5.92
N GLY A 134 25.26 -5.98 6.89
CA GLY A 134 26.05 -7.19 7.13
C GLY A 134 25.54 -8.46 6.46
N LEU A 135 24.28 -8.51 6.01
CA LEU A 135 23.70 -9.67 5.33
C LEU A 135 23.59 -9.42 3.83
N PRO A 136 23.90 -10.42 2.98
CA PRO A 136 23.64 -10.28 1.55
C PRO A 136 22.14 -10.05 1.32
N PRO A 137 21.77 -9.24 0.31
CA PRO A 137 20.37 -8.94 0.04
C PRO A 137 19.58 -10.25 -0.12
N LYS A 138 18.42 -10.35 0.55
CA LYS A 138 17.52 -11.50 0.42
C LYS A 138 17.25 -11.72 -1.08
N ARG A 139 17.72 -12.86 -1.63
CA ARG A 139 17.46 -13.23 -3.02
C ARG A 139 15.96 -13.47 -3.20
N CYS A 140 15.25 -12.48 -3.77
CA CYS A 140 13.90 -12.70 -4.28
C CYS A 140 13.98 -13.75 -5.40
N HIS A 141 13.46 -14.96 -5.17
CA HIS A 141 13.25 -15.92 -6.24
C HIS A 141 12.03 -15.42 -7.02
N GLY A 142 12.24 -15.12 -8.30
CA GLY A 142 11.22 -14.65 -9.24
C GLY A 142 10.26 -15.74 -9.67
#